data_AF-A0A358CUF3-F1
#
_entry.id   AF-A0A358CUF3-F1
#
_cell.length_a   1.000
_cell.length_b   1.000
_cell.length_c   1.000
_cell.angle_alpha   90.00
_cell.angle_beta   90.00
_cell.angle_gamma   90.00
#
_symmetry.space_group_name_H-M   'P 1'
#
loop_
_entity.id
_entity.type
_entity.pdbx_description
1 polymer ?
#
loop_
_entity_poly.entity_id
_entity_poly.type
_entity_poly.pdbx_seq_one_letter_code
_entity_poly.pdbx_strand_id
1 'polypeptide(L)'
;WVQNRFRKASTFNKRFFIANYCPLVFMEESGRNRTPDKLPPQEREPLFLACDEALRRLVKWCQPECVIGIGKFAEVRAVAALGKTDRAIGTILHPSPASPAANRGWQEQAEKQLHQQGIKLP
;
A
#
# COMPACT_ATOMS: atom_id res chain seq x y z
N TRP A 1 -6.53 4.89 12.56
CA TRP A 1 -5.69 3.86 13.22
C TRP A 1 -4.36 4.41 13.72
N VAL A 2 -3.46 4.91 12.86
CA VAL A 2 -2.13 5.41 13.29
C VAL A 2 -2.24 6.42 14.43
N GLN A 3 -3.12 7.41 14.32
CA GLN A 3 -3.38 8.38 15.39
C GLN A 3 -3.83 7.73 16.71
N ASN A 4 -4.68 6.70 16.65
CA ASN A 4 -5.19 6.02 17.84
C ASN A 4 -4.11 5.15 18.51
N ARG A 5 -3.35 4.41 17.70
CA ARG A 5 -2.36 3.42 18.18
C ARG A 5 -1.04 4.07 18.59
N PHE A 6 -0.54 5.03 17.81
CA PHE A 6 0.79 5.62 18.02
C PHE A 6 0.75 6.97 18.74
N ARG A 7 -0.43 7.63 18.81
CA ARG A 7 -0.70 8.96 19.41
C ARG A 7 0.03 10.13 18.76
N LYS A 8 1.31 9.96 18.42
CA LYS A 8 2.18 10.93 17.75
C LYS A 8 2.71 10.33 16.45
N ALA A 9 2.67 11.12 15.38
CA ALA A 9 3.25 10.73 14.09
C ALA A 9 4.76 10.42 14.21
N SER A 10 5.48 11.15 15.06
CA SER A 10 6.91 10.90 15.31
C SER A 10 7.20 9.52 15.90
N THR A 11 6.28 8.93 16.66
CA THR A 11 6.43 7.56 17.17
C THR A 11 6.27 6.53 16.05
N PHE A 12 5.32 6.75 15.14
CA PHE A 12 5.09 5.90 13.98
C PHE A 12 6.26 5.97 12.99
N ASN A 13 6.68 7.20 12.66
CA ASN A 13 7.72 7.47 11.65
C ASN A 13 9.12 6.97 12.04
N LYS A 14 9.35 6.57 13.30
CA LYS A 14 10.59 5.90 13.72
C LYS A 14 10.80 4.54 13.05
N ARG A 15 9.71 3.89 12.63
CA ARG A 15 9.73 2.51 12.12
C ARG A 15 8.92 2.31 10.84
N PHE A 16 7.98 3.20 10.55
CA PHE A 16 7.07 3.05 9.44
C PHE A 16 7.12 4.27 8.53
N PHE A 17 6.96 4.00 7.24
CA PHE A 17 6.83 5.01 6.20
C PHE A 17 5.66 4.60 5.30
N ILE A 18 4.81 5.56 4.91
CA ILE A 18 3.66 5.33 4.04
C ILE A 18 3.86 6.10 2.74
N ALA A 19 3.67 5.42 1.62
CA ALA A 19 3.64 6.03 0.30
C ALA A 19 2.53 5.41 -0.55
N ASN A 20 1.98 6.20 -1.48
CA ASN A 20 1.16 5.67 -2.55
C ASN A 20 2.05 5.14 -3.67
N TYR A 21 1.70 3.98 -4.20
CA TYR A 21 2.35 3.42 -5.38
C TYR A 21 2.20 4.36 -6.60
N CYS A 22 0.99 4.87 -6.82
CA CYS A 22 0.69 5.87 -7.84
C CYS A 22 0.22 7.16 -7.16
N PRO A 23 0.87 8.32 -7.39
CA PRO A 23 0.49 9.59 -6.78
C PRO A 23 -0.69 10.28 -7.51
N LEU A 24 -1.11 9.76 -8.66
CA LEU A 24 -2.14 10.38 -9.49
C LEU A 24 -3.54 9.86 -9.12
N VAL A 25 -4.53 10.73 -9.29
CA VAL A 25 -5.95 10.41 -9.27
C VAL A 25 -6.51 10.60 -10.68
N PHE A 26 -7.35 9.66 -11.15
CA PHE A 26 -7.99 9.74 -12.45
C PHE A 26 -9.50 9.82 -12.26
N MET A 27 -10.14 10.71 -13.01
CA MET A 27 -11.58 10.98 -12.91
C MET A 27 -12.20 10.86 -14.29
N GLU A 28 -13.37 10.24 -14.36
CA GLU A 28 -14.22 10.29 -15.56
C GLU A 28 -14.93 11.65 -15.64
N GLU A 29 -15.47 11.98 -16.81
CA GLU A 29 -16.24 13.22 -17.03
C GLU A 29 -17.41 13.38 -16.04
N SER A 30 -18.00 12.26 -15.61
CA SER A 30 -19.05 12.21 -14.58
C SER A 30 -18.58 12.58 -13.17
N GLY A 31 -17.28 12.79 -12.95
CA GLY A 31 -16.67 12.93 -11.63
C GLY A 31 -16.46 11.60 -10.90
N ARG A 32 -16.70 10.45 -11.55
CA ARG A 32 -16.43 9.14 -10.96
C ARG A 32 -14.94 8.85 -10.93
N ASN A 33 -14.43 8.39 -9.77
CA ASN A 33 -13.04 7.95 -9.64
C ASN A 33 -12.76 6.71 -10.51
N ARG A 34 -11.72 6.80 -11.33
CA ARG A 34 -11.18 5.72 -12.16
C ARG A 34 -9.87 5.25 -11.57
N THR A 35 -9.84 4.02 -11.05
CA THR A 35 -8.62 3.47 -10.47
C THR A 35 -7.63 3.04 -11.55
N PRO A 36 -6.32 3.02 -11.28
CA PRO A 36 -5.31 2.68 -12.29
C PRO A 36 -5.51 1.32 -12.97
N ASP A 37 -6.08 0.33 -12.27
CA ASP A 37 -6.42 -0.99 -12.83
C ASP A 37 -7.50 -0.93 -13.91
N LYS A 38 -8.33 0.12 -13.92
CA LYS A 38 -9.42 0.36 -14.88
C LYS A 38 -9.01 1.23 -16.07
N LEU A 39 -7.75 1.68 -16.13
CA LEU A 39 -7.20 2.37 -17.30
C LEU A 39 -7.02 1.37 -18.45
N PRO A 40 -7.17 1.79 -19.72
CA PRO A 40 -6.89 0.92 -20.86
C PRO A 40 -5.40 0.54 -20.85
N PRO A 41 -5.03 -0.63 -21.37
CA PRO A 41 -3.64 -1.12 -21.33
C PRO A 41 -2.61 -0.09 -21.79
N GLN A 42 -2.90 0.65 -22.86
CA GLN A 42 -2.03 1.65 -23.47
C GLN A 42 -1.67 2.81 -22.53
N GLU A 43 -2.56 3.16 -21.60
CA GLU A 43 -2.31 4.19 -20.58
C GLU A 43 -1.76 3.57 -19.28
N ARG A 44 -2.28 2.39 -18.93
CA ARG A 44 -1.97 1.71 -17.67
C ARG A 44 -0.53 1.21 -17.61
N GLU A 45 -0.02 0.65 -18.70
CA GLU A 45 1.33 0.09 -18.77
C GLU A 45 2.43 1.14 -18.55
N PRO A 46 2.48 2.27 -19.27
CA PRO A 46 3.49 3.29 -19.02
C PRO A 46 3.35 3.92 -17.62
N LEU A 47 2.13 4.08 -17.11
CA LEU A 47 1.89 4.51 -15.73
C LEU A 47 2.54 3.55 -14.74
N PHE A 48 2.27 2.26 -14.89
CA PHE A 48 2.80 1.22 -14.01
C PHE A 48 4.32 1.11 -14.08
N LEU A 49 4.93 1.26 -15.26
CA LEU A 49 6.38 1.30 -15.41
C LEU A 49 7.01 2.46 -14.61
N ALA A 50 6.43 3.65 -14.70
CA ALA A 50 6.90 4.81 -13.95
C ALA A 50 6.73 4.63 -12.43
N CYS A 51 5.58 4.13 -11.98
CA CYS A 51 5.32 3.86 -10.57
C CYS A 51 6.19 2.73 -10.01
N ASP A 52 6.48 1.69 -10.80
CA ASP A 52 7.38 0.59 -10.41
C ASP A 52 8.81 1.09 -10.20
N GLU A 53 9.30 1.94 -11.10
CA GLU A 53 10.62 2.58 -10.96
C GLU A 53 10.67 3.46 -9.71
N ALA A 54 9.64 4.26 -9.46
CA ALA A 54 9.55 5.09 -8.26
C ALA A 54 9.55 4.23 -6.98
N LEU A 55 8.81 3.12 -6.96
CA LEU A 55 8.78 2.19 -5.83
C LEU A 55 10.15 1.53 -5.63
N ARG A 56 10.81 1.07 -6.69
CA ARG A 56 12.17 0.51 -6.61
C ARG A 56 13.17 1.51 -6.02
N ARG A 57 13.11 2.78 -6.46
CA ARG A 57 13.95 3.86 -5.90
C ARG A 57 13.64 4.12 -4.43
N LEU A 58 12.36 4.16 -4.06
CA LEU A 58 11.94 4.38 -2.69
C LEU A 58 12.42 3.26 -1.76
N VAL A 59 12.25 2.00 -2.16
CA VAL A 59 12.72 0.85 -1.38
C VAL A 59 14.24 0.83 -1.29
N LYS A 60 14.95 1.17 -2.36
CA LYS A 60 16.41 1.30 -2.35
C LYS A 60 16.89 2.41 -1.41
N TRP A 61 16.17 3.52 -1.31
CA TRP A 61 16.51 4.62 -0.42
C TRP A 61 16.17 4.31 1.05
N CYS A 62 14.95 3.83 1.31
CA CYS A 62 14.45 3.59 2.66
C CYS A 62 15.03 2.32 3.30
N GLN A 63 15.49 1.36 2.49
CA GLN A 63 16.00 0.05 2.94
C GLN A 63 15.08 -0.65 3.97
N PRO A 64 13.77 -0.79 3.69
CA PRO A 64 12.87 -1.43 4.66
C PRO A 64 13.13 -2.94 4.73
N GLU A 65 12.92 -3.52 5.92
CA GLU A 65 12.93 -4.98 6.13
C GLU A 65 11.76 -5.66 5.42
N CYS A 66 10.60 -5.00 5.37
CA CYS A 66 9.40 -5.50 4.70
C CYS A 66 8.62 -4.39 3.99
N VAL A 67 7.86 -4.77 2.96
CA VAL A 67 6.94 -3.90 2.23
C VAL A 67 5.52 -4.44 2.38
N ILE A 68 4.60 -3.60 2.85
CA ILE A 68 3.23 -4.00 3.13
C ILE A 68 2.27 -3.25 2.20
N GLY A 69 1.65 -3.99 1.27
CA GLY A 69 0.60 -3.49 0.42
C GLY A 69 -0.70 -3.27 1.21
N ILE A 70 -1.18 -2.04 1.26
CA ILE A 70 -2.52 -1.74 1.79
C ILE A 70 -3.53 -2.11 0.70
N GLY A 71 -4.14 -3.28 0.82
CA GLY A 71 -4.97 -3.90 -0.21
C GLY A 71 -4.21 -4.70 -1.26
N LYS A 72 -4.94 -5.59 -1.95
CA LYS A 72 -4.34 -6.56 -2.88
C LYS A 72 -3.67 -5.91 -4.10
N PHE A 73 -4.22 -4.81 -4.59
CA PHE A 73 -3.62 -4.06 -5.69
C PHE A 73 -2.18 -3.63 -5.35
N ALA A 74 -1.99 -3.02 -4.16
CA ALA A 74 -0.67 -2.53 -3.74
C ALA A 74 0.32 -3.69 -3.55
N GLU A 75 -0.11 -4.82 -3.00
CA GLU A 75 0.74 -6.02 -2.89
C GLU A 75 1.17 -6.55 -4.26
N VAL A 76 0.23 -6.69 -5.20
CA VAL A 76 0.53 -7.16 -6.56
C VAL A 76 1.51 -6.23 -7.26
N ARG A 77 1.34 -4.91 -7.13
CA ARG A 77 2.27 -3.93 -7.69
C ARG A 77 3.64 -3.97 -7.02
N ALA A 78 3.71 -4.17 -5.70
CA ALA A 78 4.97 -4.31 -4.99
C ALA A 78 5.75 -5.57 -5.44
N VAL A 79 5.06 -6.72 -5.56
CA VAL A 79 5.67 -7.96 -6.07
C VAL A 79 6.16 -7.77 -7.51
N ALA A 80 5.35 -7.16 -8.38
CA ALA A 80 5.72 -6.90 -9.78
C ALA A 80 6.94 -5.97 -9.89
N ALA A 81 6.97 -4.89 -9.12
CA ALA A 81 8.04 -3.90 -9.16
C ALA A 81 9.36 -4.39 -8.57
N LEU A 82 9.31 -5.15 -7.47
CA LEU A 82 10.50 -5.56 -6.72
C LEU A 82 11.05 -6.92 -7.16
N GLY A 83 10.23 -7.74 -7.82
CA GLY A 83 10.65 -9.04 -8.34
C GLY A 83 11.17 -9.99 -7.24
N LYS A 84 12.20 -10.78 -7.58
CA LYS A 84 12.89 -11.63 -6.60
C LYS A 84 13.70 -10.75 -5.64
N THR A 85 13.32 -10.75 -4.37
CA THR A 85 14.01 -10.01 -3.31
C THR A 85 13.95 -10.80 -2.01
N ASP A 86 14.99 -10.67 -1.17
CA ASP A 86 15.00 -11.25 0.18
C ASP A 86 14.09 -10.50 1.17
N ARG A 87 13.53 -9.36 0.74
CA ARG A 87 12.60 -8.56 1.55
C ARG A 87 11.25 -9.23 1.62
N ALA A 88 10.64 -9.23 2.80
CA ALA A 88 9.28 -9.73 2.95
C ALA A 88 8.30 -8.76 2.28
N ILE A 89 7.45 -9.26 1.38
CA ILE A 89 6.34 -8.51 0.81
C ILE A 89 5.06 -9.15 1.29
N GLY A 90 4.17 -8.36 1.86
CA GLY A 90 2.88 -8.84 2.32
C GLY A 90 1.77 -7.80 2.18
N THR A 91 0.62 -8.08 2.80
CA THR A 91 -0.57 -7.25 2.63
C THR A 91 -1.38 -7.13 3.91
N ILE A 92 -2.07 -6.00 4.05
CA ILE A 92 -3.16 -5.83 4.99
C ILE A 92 -4.43 -5.43 4.24
N LEU A 93 -5.58 -5.63 4.85
CA LEU A 93 -6.86 -5.20 4.33
C LEU A 93 -6.82 -3.68 4.03
N HIS A 94 -7.39 -3.26 2.90
CA HIS A 94 -7.52 -1.83 2.60
C HIS A 94 -8.63 -1.20 3.46
N PRO A 95 -8.45 0.02 4.02
CA PRO A 95 -9.44 0.67 4.89
C PRO A 95 -10.67 1.23 4.16
N SER A 96 -10.85 0.93 2.87
CA SER A 96 -11.94 1.56 2.09
C SER A 96 -13.28 1.00 2.53
N PRO A 97 -14.31 1.85 2.70
CA PRO A 97 -15.66 1.41 3.04
C PRO A 97 -16.30 0.58 1.92
N ALA A 98 -15.74 0.61 0.71
CA ALA A 98 -16.18 -0.25 -0.40
C ALA A 98 -15.92 -1.75 -0.13
N SER A 99 -15.11 -2.11 0.86
CA SER A 99 -14.89 -3.49 1.29
C SER A 99 -15.83 -3.86 2.44
N PRO A 100 -16.76 -4.83 2.28
CA PRO A 100 -17.60 -5.31 3.37
C PRO A 100 -16.81 -5.81 4.57
N ALA A 101 -15.61 -6.37 4.34
CA ALA A 101 -14.72 -6.82 5.40
C ALA A 101 -14.18 -5.65 6.24
N ALA A 102 -13.85 -4.52 5.62
CA ALA A 102 -13.35 -3.33 6.33
C ALA A 102 -14.41 -2.72 7.24
N ASN A 103 -15.69 -2.82 6.84
CA ASN A 103 -16.82 -2.31 7.62
C ASN A 103 -17.10 -3.13 8.89
N ARG A 104 -16.56 -4.35 9.01
CA ARG A 104 -16.68 -5.22 10.19
C ARG A 104 -15.48 -5.11 11.13
N GLY A 105 -14.99 -3.89 11.35
CA GLY A 105 -13.82 -3.64 12.20
C GLY A 105 -12.50 -3.82 11.47
N TRP A 106 -12.15 -2.85 10.62
CA TRP A 106 -10.89 -2.84 9.86
C TRP A 106 -9.65 -2.87 10.76
N GLN A 107 -9.64 -2.11 11.85
CA GLN A 107 -8.47 -1.92 12.70
C GLN A 107 -7.96 -3.26 13.28
N GLU A 108 -8.85 -4.04 13.91
CA GLU A 108 -8.48 -5.32 14.52
C GLU A 108 -7.96 -6.32 13.48
N GLN A 109 -8.58 -6.35 12.30
CA GLN A 109 -8.16 -7.21 11.20
C GLN A 109 -6.78 -6.82 10.67
N ALA A 110 -6.55 -5.52 10.44
CA ALA A 110 -5.26 -5.02 9.98
C ALA A 110 -4.15 -5.32 10.99
N GLU A 111 -4.39 -5.12 12.29
CA GLU A 111 -3.41 -5.44 13.34
C GLU A 111 -3.12 -6.94 13.42
N LYS A 112 -4.14 -7.80 13.32
CA LYS A 112 -3.95 -9.25 13.25
C LYS A 112 -3.06 -9.65 12.06
N GLN A 113 -3.31 -9.05 10.89
CA GLN A 113 -2.51 -9.31 9.69
C GLN A 113 -1.07 -8.81 9.83
N LEU A 114 -0.85 -7.64 10.45
CA LEU A 114 0.49 -7.13 10.75
C LEU A 114 1.25 -8.08 11.69
N HIS A 115 0.61 -8.54 12.77
CA HIS A 115 1.22 -9.50 13.69
C HIS A 115 1.56 -10.84 13.04
N GLN A 116 0.70 -11.36 12.16
CA GLN A 116 0.96 -12.58 11.38
C GLN A 116 2.18 -12.43 10.45
N GLN A 117 2.50 -11.20 10.05
CA GLN A 117 3.68 -10.85 9.25
C GLN A 117 4.89 -10.50 10.13
N GLY A 118 4.83 -10.72 11.45
CA GLY A 118 5.90 -10.45 12.40
C GLY A 118 6.07 -8.98 12.80
N ILE A 119 5.15 -8.10 12.39
CA ILE A 119 5.24 -6.67 12.67
C ILE A 119 4.73 -6.38 14.08
N LYS A 120 5.63 -5.95 14.95
CA LYS A 120 5.32 -5.55 16.33
C LYS A 120 4.76 -4.12 16.37
N LEU A 121 3.57 -3.97 16.94
CA LEU A 121 2.93 -2.69 17.21
C LEU A 121 3.16 -2.28 18.69
N PRO A 122 3.13 -0.97 19.02
CA PRO A 122 3.23 -0.49 20.39
C PRO A 122 1.96 -0.78 21.21
#